data_AF-A0A6V8PG67-F1
#
_entry.id   AF-A0A6V8PG67-F1
#
_cell.length_a   1.000
_cell.length_b   1.000
_cell.length_c   1.000
_cell.angle_alpha   90.00
_cell.angle_beta   90.00
_cell.angle_gamma   90.00
#
_symmetry.space_group_name_H-M   'P 1'
#
loop_
_entity.id
_entity.type
_entity.pdbx_description
1 polymer ?
#
loop_
_entity_poly.entity_id
_entity_poly.type
_entity_poly.pdbx_seq_one_letter_code
_entity_poly.pdbx_strand_id
1 'polypeptide(L)' 'MKVRPIYIDVCALSRPFDDQSFLRIRLETEALNLILLNVREGRYTLLI' A
#
# COMPACT_ATOMS: atom_id res chain seq x y z
N MET A 1 18.26 -0.82 -13.57
CA MET A 1 17.66 -1.79 -12.63
C MET A 1 16.30 -2.20 -13.17
N LYS A 2 15.92 -3.49 -13.08
CA LYS A 2 14.61 -3.96 -13.55
C LYS A 2 13.56 -3.59 -12.51
N VAL A 3 12.68 -2.63 -12.83
CA VAL A 3 11.59 -2.22 -11.93
C VAL A 3 10.55 -3.35 -11.92
N ARG A 4 10.09 -3.72 -10.72
CA ARG A 4 9.12 -4.81 -10.54
C ARG A 4 7.71 -4.23 -10.50
N PRO A 5 6.82 -4.62 -11.43
CA PRO A 5 5.44 -4.19 -11.38
C PRO A 5 4.71 -4.87 -10.21
N ILE A 6 3.87 -4.13 -9.52
CA ILE A 6 3.00 -4.62 -8.45
C ILE A 6 1.57 -4.14 -8.67
N TYR A 7 0.60 -4.93 -8.26
CA TYR A 7 -0.82 -4.58 -8.22
C TYR A 7 -1.26 -4.47 -6.77
N ILE A 8 -2.15 -3.52 -6.49
CA ILE A 8 -2.76 -3.31 -5.18
C ILE A 8 -4.26 -3.34 -5.37
N ASP A 9 -4.96 -4.21 -4.64
CA ASP A 9 -6.42 -4.23 -4.66
C ASP A 9 -7.00 -2.91 -4.15
N VAL A 10 -8.09 -2.46 -4.78
CA VAL A 10 -8.79 -1.22 -4.40
C VAL A 10 -9.19 -1.22 -2.92
N CYS A 11 -9.56 -2.38 -2.35
CA CYS A 11 -9.90 -2.47 -0.94
C CYS A 11 -8.71 -2.21 0.00
N ALA A 12 -7.48 -2.51 -0.42
CA ALA A 12 -6.30 -2.17 0.35
C ALA A 12 -6.13 -0.64 0.43
N LEU A 13 -6.35 0.06 -0.70
CA LEU A 13 -6.31 1.53 -0.76
C LEU A 13 -7.35 2.21 0.14
N SER A 14 -8.42 1.50 0.50
CA SER A 14 -9.47 2.00 1.41
C SER A 14 -9.12 1.88 2.90
N ARG A 15 -8.12 1.05 3.27
CA ARG A 15 -7.76 0.81 4.68
C ARG A 15 -7.47 2.05 5.53
N PRO A 16 -6.84 3.12 5.02
CA PRO A 16 -6.65 4.34 5.79
C PRO A 16 -7.97 5.02 6.23
N PHE A 17 -9.08 4.71 5.56
CA PHE A 17 -10.40 5.30 5.82
C PHE A 17 -11.31 4.40 6.67
N ASP A 18 -10.93 3.13 6.88
CA ASP A 18 -11.62 2.24 7.80
C ASP A 18 -11.39 2.66 9.27
N ASP A 19 -12.15 2.09 10.21
CA ASP A 19 -12.01 2.38 11.63
C ASP A 19 -10.62 1.95 12.17
N GLN A 20 -9.78 2.95 12.45
CA GLN A 20 -8.42 2.78 12.95
C GLN A 20 -8.34 2.33 14.42
N SER A 21 -9.47 2.21 15.13
CA SER A 21 -9.54 1.61 16.46
C SER A 21 -9.11 0.13 16.44
N PHE A 22 -9.37 -0.55 15.32
CA PHE A 22 -8.95 -1.94 15.11
C PHE A 22 -7.47 -2.03 14.77
N LEU A 23 -6.70 -2.74 15.59
CA LEU A 23 -5.26 -2.97 15.39
C LEU A 23 -4.95 -3.52 13.99
N ARG A 24 -5.76 -4.45 13.51
CA ARG A 24 -5.60 -5.05 12.18
C ARG A 24 -5.66 -3.99 11.07
N ILE A 25 -6.66 -3.11 11.09
CA ILE A 25 -6.84 -2.06 10.09
C ILE A 25 -5.64 -1.10 10.12
N ARG A 26 -5.16 -0.75 11.31
CA ARG A 26 -3.97 0.10 11.47
C ARG A 26 -2.72 -0.55 10.87
N LEU A 27 -2.49 -1.83 11.14
CA LEU A 27 -1.36 -2.58 10.58
C LEU A 27 -1.43 -2.69 9.05
N GLU A 28 -2.61 -2.98 8.50
CA GLU A 28 -2.82 -3.04 7.05
C GLU A 28 -2.59 -1.66 6.39
N THR A 29 -3.02 -0.58 7.06
CA THR A 29 -2.79 0.82 6.64
C THR A 29 -1.29 1.16 6.60
N GLU A 30 -0.55 0.83 7.66
CA GLU A 30 0.90 1.06 7.71
C GLU A 30 1.67 0.24 6.66
N ALA A 31 1.25 -1.02 6.44
CA ALA A 31 1.82 -1.86 5.39
C ALA A 31 1.59 -1.26 4.00
N LEU A 32 0.37 -0.78 3.72
CA LEU A 32 0.06 -0.08 2.47
C LEU A 32 0.93 1.17 2.30
N ASN A 33 1.04 2.02 3.33
CA ASN A 33 1.84 3.23 3.30
C ASN A 33 3.31 2.93 2.97
N LEU A 34 3.87 1.86 3.55
CA LEU A 34 5.23 1.42 3.25
C LEU A 34 5.37 0.96 1.79
N ILE A 35 4.40 0.21 1.26
CA ILE A 35 4.42 -0.22 -0.14
C ILE A 35 4.37 1.00 -1.07
N LEU A 36 3.47 1.94 -0.82
CA LEU A 36 3.33 3.17 -1.61
C LEU A 36 4.57 4.06 -1.52
N LEU A 37 5.24 4.13 -0.36
CA LEU A 37 6.52 4.79 -0.22
C LEU A 37 7.56 4.15 -1.15
N ASN A 38 7.67 2.82 -1.17
CA ASN A 38 8.61 2.15 -2.08
C ASN A 38 8.27 2.35 -3.56
N VAL A 39 6.99 2.50 -3.92
CA VAL A 39 6.58 2.90 -5.28
C VAL A 39 7.04 4.34 -5.58
N ARG A 40 6.83 5.28 -4.66
CA ARG A 40 7.27 6.68 -4.80
C ARG A 40 8.79 6.81 -4.95
N GLU A 41 9.55 5.96 -4.25
CA GLU A 41 11.01 5.88 -4.33
C GLU A 41 11.51 5.12 -5.59
N GLY A 42 10.62 4.71 -6.51
CA GLY A 42 10.97 4.05 -7.77
C GLY A 42 11.45 2.61 -7.62
N ARG A 43 11.28 1.98 -6.45
CA ARG A 43 11.66 0.58 -6.21
C ARG A 43 10.69 -0.40 -6.88
N TYR A 44 9.44 0.03 -7.05
CA TYR A 44 8.36 -0.70 -7.73
C TYR A 44 7.58 0.23 -8.65
N THR A 45 6.93 -0.35 -9.66
CA THR A 45 5.94 0.35 -10.50
C THR A 45 4.55 -0.15 -10.13
N LEU A 46 3.67 0.74 -9.72
CA LEU A 46 2.27 0.38 -9.50
C LEU A 46 1.57 0.24 -10.86
N LEU A 47 0.91 -0.90 -11.06
CA LEU A 47 -0.02 -1.13 -12.17
C LEU A 47 -1.41 -0.60 -11.76
N ILE A 48 -2.09 0.05 -12.70
CA ILE A 48 -3.43 0.64 -12.55
C ILE A 48 -4.40 -0.14 -13.42
#